data_AF-A0A7X6YLE0-F1
#
_entry.id   AF-A0A7X6YLE0-F1
#
_cell.length_a   1.000
_cell.length_b   1.000
_cell.length_c   1.000
_cell.angle_alpha   90.00
_cell.angle_beta   90.00
_cell.angle_gamma   90.00
#
_symmetry.space_group_name_H-M   'P 1'
#
loop_
_entity.id
_entity.type
_entity.pdbx_description
1 polymer ?
#
loop_
_entity_poly.entity_id
_entity_poly.type
_entity_poly.pdbx_seq_one_letter_code
_entity_poly.pdbx_strand_id
1 'polypeptide(L)'
;MGTYNIPRNVKGEGRILFIFSTKSLIYSAIGAGIGLPLYFILSAFELNVVGIIIMLLFALIGFGIGTFKFPEFAGLKFTKTIGGENVDDIIKRAINFNKKGKKIYIYTKEEEKNG
;
A
#
# COMPACT_ATOMS: atom_id res chain seq x y z
N MET A 1 38.70 -12.58 3.52
CA MET A 1 37.99 -11.34 3.13
C MET A 1 36.60 -11.42 3.74
N GLY A 2 36.33 -10.63 4.79
CA GLY A 2 35.06 -10.69 5.50
C GLY A 2 33.93 -10.14 4.64
N THR A 3 32.84 -10.89 4.54
CA THR A 3 31.62 -10.45 3.85
C THR A 3 31.05 -9.25 4.59
N TYR A 4 31.26 -8.05 4.05
CA TYR A 4 30.68 -6.83 4.63
C TYR A 4 29.19 -6.82 4.30
N ASN A 5 28.33 -6.75 5.32
CA ASN A 5 26.91 -6.55 5.08
C ASN A 5 26.73 -5.17 4.45
N ILE A 6 26.26 -5.15 3.20
CA ILE A 6 25.77 -3.93 2.56
C ILE A 6 24.72 -3.34 3.50
N PRO A 7 24.75 -2.04 3.82
CA PRO A 7 23.78 -1.41 4.70
C PRO A 7 22.37 -1.60 4.10
N ARG A 8 21.67 -2.62 4.61
CA ARG A 8 20.29 -2.94 4.27
C ARG A 8 19.43 -2.52 5.44
N ASN A 9 18.30 -1.88 5.15
CA ASN A 9 17.36 -1.48 6.17
C ASN A 9 16.64 -2.73 6.72
N VAL A 10 17.20 -3.37 7.77
CA VAL A 10 16.65 -4.57 8.44
C VAL A 10 15.46 -4.25 9.38
N LYS A 11 14.91 -3.04 9.29
CA LYS A 11 13.85 -2.55 10.18
C LYS A 11 12.54 -3.31 9.89
N GLY A 12 12.38 -4.47 10.54
CA GLY A 12 11.19 -5.30 10.39
C GLY A 12 11.39 -6.81 10.47
N GLU A 13 12.62 -7.30 10.36
CA GLU A 13 12.88 -8.72 10.03
C GLU A 13 12.57 -9.75 11.13
N GLY A 14 12.19 -9.33 12.35
CA GLY A 14 11.97 -10.23 13.48
C GLY A 14 10.59 -10.13 14.15
N ARG A 15 9.62 -9.40 13.59
CA ARG A 15 8.31 -9.21 14.24
C ARG A 15 7.17 -9.78 13.40
N ILE A 16 6.46 -10.77 13.95
CA ILE A 16 5.21 -11.34 13.38
C ILE A 16 4.18 -10.23 13.05
N LEU A 17 4.25 -9.10 13.76
CA LEU A 17 3.46 -7.89 13.52
C LEU A 17 3.86 -7.08 12.27
N PHE A 18 4.87 -7.49 11.48
CA PHE A 18 5.21 -6.77 10.25
C PHE A 18 4.13 -6.94 9.16
N ILE A 19 3.38 -8.04 9.20
CA ILE A 19 2.19 -8.26 8.35
C ILE A 19 1.10 -7.23 8.73
N PHE A 20 0.95 -6.93 10.02
CA PHE A 20 0.07 -5.87 10.56
C PHE A 20 0.85 -4.59 10.91
N SER A 21 1.53 -4.02 9.92
CA SER A 21 2.11 -2.67 10.07
C SER A 21 1.01 -1.64 10.41
N THR A 22 1.35 -0.60 11.17
CA THR A 22 0.42 0.52 11.45
C THR A 22 -0.18 1.09 10.15
N LYS A 23 0.60 1.08 9.07
CA LYS A 23 0.13 1.47 7.73
C LYS A 23 -0.99 0.56 7.23
N SER A 24 -0.80 -0.76 7.25
CA SER A 24 -1.79 -1.71 6.75
C SER A 24 -3.06 -1.72 7.60
N LEU A 25 -2.94 -1.47 8.90
CA LEU A 25 -4.07 -1.33 9.81
C LEU A 25 -4.92 -0.08 9.48
N ILE A 26 -4.27 1.06 9.18
CA ILE A 26 -4.97 2.28 8.73
C ILE A 26 -5.70 2.05 7.40
N TYR A 27 -5.04 1.44 6.41
CA TYR A 27 -5.69 1.16 5.12
C TYR A 27 -6.83 0.14 5.24
N SER A 28 -6.72 -0.83 6.16
CA SER A 28 -7.81 -1.77 6.46
C SER A 28 -9.00 -1.06 7.13
N ALA A 29 -8.74 -0.14 8.06
CA ALA A 29 -9.78 0.66 8.71
C ALA A 29 -10.50 1.57 7.70
N ILE A 30 -9.78 2.14 6.74
CA ILE A 30 -10.38 2.91 5.62
C ILE A 30 -11.24 1.98 4.75
N GLY A 31 -10.74 0.79 4.39
CA GLY A 31 -11.50 -0.20 3.62
C GLY A 31 -12.78 -0.64 4.34
N ALA A 32 -12.70 -0.92 5.64
CA ALA A 32 -13.85 -1.23 6.48
C ALA A 32 -14.83 -0.05 6.57
N GLY A 33 -14.32 1.18 6.68
CA GLY A 33 -15.13 2.41 6.68
C GLY A 33 -15.91 2.62 5.38
N ILE A 34 -15.36 2.21 4.23
CA ILE A 34 -16.06 2.21 2.93
C ILE A 34 -17.08 1.06 2.87
N GLY A 35 -16.76 -0.11 3.44
CA GLY A 35 -17.68 -1.25 3.52
C GLY A 35 -18.88 -1.01 4.45
N LEU A 36 -18.76 -0.08 5.40
CA LEU A 36 -19.78 0.22 6.41
C LEU A 36 -21.10 0.81 5.83
N PRO A 37 -21.08 1.83 4.96
CA PRO A 37 -22.30 2.29 4.28
C PRO A 37 -22.91 1.22 3.37
N LEU A 38 -22.10 0.35 2.74
CA LEU A 38 -22.60 -0.80 1.98
C LEU A 38 -23.29 -1.83 2.88
N TYR A 39 -22.75 -2.08 4.08
CA TYR A 39 -23.39 -2.92 5.09
C TYR A 39 -24.75 -2.36 5.52
N PHE A 40 -24.86 -1.05 5.78
CA PHE A 40 -26.15 -0.43 6.14
C PHE A 40 -27.21 -0.63 5.06
N ILE A 41 -26.85 -0.50 3.78
CA ILE A 41 -27.77 -0.73 2.67
C ILE A 41 -28.24 -2.19 2.63
N LEU A 42 -27.33 -3.15 2.78
CA LEU A 42 -27.67 -4.58 2.76
C LEU A 42 -28.45 -5.02 4.02
N SER A 43 -28.18 -4.38 5.15
CA SER A 43 -28.89 -4.60 6.40
C SER A 43 -30.36 -4.15 6.30
N ALA A 44 -30.65 -3.11 5.52
CA ALA A 44 -32.02 -2.69 5.23
C ALA A 44 -32.85 -3.75 4.46
N PHE A 45 -32.17 -4.71 3.80
CA PHE A 45 -32.81 -5.85 3.11
C PHE A 45 -32.70 -7.16 3.91
N GLU A 46 -32.41 -7.10 5.22
CA GLU A 46 -32.24 -8.25 6.13
C GLU A 46 -31.06 -9.19 5.78
N LEU A 47 -30.19 -8.80 4.84
CA LEU A 47 -29.03 -9.57 4.39
C LEU A 47 -27.77 -9.28 5.24
N ASN A 48 -27.91 -9.33 6.56
CA ASN A 48 -26.86 -8.94 7.51
C ASN A 48 -25.57 -9.75 7.34
N VAL A 49 -25.67 -11.07 7.14
CA VAL A 49 -24.50 -11.94 6.96
C VAL A 49 -23.72 -11.60 5.69
N VAL A 50 -24.43 -11.33 4.58
CA VAL A 50 -23.82 -10.95 3.30
C VAL A 50 -23.13 -9.59 3.40
N GLY A 51 -23.75 -8.65 4.12
CA GLY A 51 -23.15 -7.35 4.39
C GLY A 51 -21.84 -7.44 5.17
N ILE A 52 -21.78 -8.30 6.20
CA ILE A 52 -20.54 -8.53 6.97
C ILE A 52 -19.45 -9.13 6.08
N ILE A 53 -19.78 -10.11 5.24
CA ILE A 53 -18.81 -10.73 4.32
C ILE A 53 -18.22 -9.67 3.38
N ILE A 54 -19.07 -8.81 2.81
CA ILE A 54 -18.63 -7.73 1.92
C ILE A 54 -17.73 -6.72 2.65
N MET A 55 -18.11 -6.32 3.87
CA MET A 55 -17.28 -5.43 4.69
C MET A 55 -15.89 -6.04 4.98
N LEU A 56 -15.84 -7.34 5.29
CA LEU A 56 -14.60 -8.07 5.53
C LEU A 56 -13.73 -8.12 4.26
N LEU A 57 -14.37 -8.30 3.09
CA LEU A 57 -13.70 -8.34 1.80
C LEU A 57 -13.07 -6.98 1.45
N PHE A 58 -13.79 -5.87 1.69
CA PHE A 58 -13.23 -4.52 1.54
C PHE A 58 -12.10 -4.23 2.54
N ALA A 59 -12.21 -4.70 3.78
CA ALA A 59 -11.13 -4.59 4.76
C ALA A 59 -9.87 -5.35 4.33
N LEU A 60 -10.02 -6.56 3.77
CA LEU A 60 -8.91 -7.36 3.22
C LEU A 60 -8.26 -6.71 2.00
N ILE A 61 -9.04 -6.07 1.13
CA ILE A 61 -8.49 -5.29 0.00
C ILE A 61 -7.68 -4.10 0.53
N GLY A 62 -8.21 -3.36 1.51
CA GLY A 62 -7.48 -2.27 2.17
C GLY A 62 -6.18 -2.76 2.81
N PHE A 63 -6.22 -3.90 3.47
CA PHE A 63 -5.03 -4.55 4.02
C PHE A 63 -4.00 -4.89 2.93
N GLY A 64 -4.43 -5.45 1.80
CA GLY A 64 -3.57 -5.75 0.66
C GLY A 64 -2.86 -4.53 0.09
N ILE A 65 -3.55 -3.39 -0.02
CA ILE A 65 -2.96 -2.13 -0.49
C ILE A 65 -1.86 -1.63 0.47
N GLY A 66 -2.06 -1.80 1.78
CA GLY A 66 -1.09 -1.35 2.79
C GLY A 66 0.08 -2.30 3.04
N THR A 67 -0.02 -3.56 2.59
CA THR A 67 1.00 -4.61 2.82
C THR A 67 1.77 -5.00 1.57
N PHE A 68 1.11 -5.09 0.42
CA PHE A 68 1.74 -5.56 -0.80
C PHE A 68 2.61 -4.47 -1.44
N LYS A 69 3.78 -4.90 -1.88
CA LYS A 69 4.62 -4.15 -2.82
C LYS A 69 4.21 -4.50 -4.22
N PHE A 70 4.34 -3.54 -5.15
CA PHE A 70 3.99 -3.81 -6.54
C PHE A 70 4.96 -4.86 -7.11
N PRO A 71 4.45 -6.03 -7.55
CA PRO A 71 5.30 -7.05 -8.14
C PRO A 71 5.77 -6.61 -9.53
N GLU A 72 7.03 -6.89 -9.86
CA GLU A 72 7.51 -6.73 -11.23
C GLU A 72 6.89 -7.83 -12.10
N PHE A 73 6.07 -7.42 -13.07
CA PHE A 73 5.57 -8.32 -14.09
C PHE A 73 6.50 -8.24 -15.31
N ALA A 74 7.21 -9.33 -15.61
CA ALA A 74 8.22 -9.37 -16.69
C ALA A 74 7.69 -8.94 -18.08
N GLY A 75 6.39 -9.05 -18.33
CA GLY A 75 5.74 -8.65 -19.59
C GLY A 75 5.32 -7.17 -19.70
N LEU A 76 5.34 -6.40 -18.61
CA LEU A 76 4.84 -5.01 -18.59
C LEU A 76 5.97 -4.06 -18.18
N LYS A 77 6.54 -3.32 -19.14
CA LYS A 77 7.67 -2.38 -18.93
C LYS A 77 7.39 -1.34 -17.82
N PHE A 78 6.14 -0.93 -17.61
CA PHE A 78 5.79 0.03 -16.56
C PHE A 78 5.94 -0.54 -15.14
N THR A 79 5.84 -1.87 -14.97
CA THR A 79 5.99 -2.52 -13.67
C THR A 79 7.45 -2.74 -13.27
N LYS A 80 8.39 -2.72 -14.24
CA LYS A 80 9.84 -2.72 -13.96
C LYS A 80 10.32 -1.39 -13.37
N THR A 81 9.70 -0.27 -13.74
CA THR A 81 10.08 1.05 -13.20
C THR A 81 9.45 1.33 -11.83
N ILE A 82 8.42 0.56 -11.46
CA ILE A 82 7.61 0.70 -10.24
C ILE A 82 7.82 -0.51 -9.30
N GLY A 83 8.63 -1.47 -9.73
CA GLY A 83 8.90 -2.73 -9.05
C GLY A 83 9.52 -2.54 -7.68
N GLY A 84 8.89 -3.12 -6.65
CA GLY A 84 9.38 -3.03 -5.27
C GLY A 84 9.01 -1.73 -4.53
N GLU A 85 8.35 -0.75 -5.18
CA GLU A 85 7.68 0.35 -4.49
C GLU A 85 6.39 -0.14 -3.78
N ASN A 86 6.01 0.52 -2.69
CA ASN A 86 4.76 0.21 -2.00
C ASN A 86 3.57 0.75 -2.81
N VAL A 87 2.45 0.01 -2.81
CA VAL A 87 1.23 0.38 -3.55
C VAL A 87 0.67 1.72 -3.05
N ASP A 88 0.78 2.03 -1.75
CA ASP A 88 0.31 3.29 -1.17
C ASP A 88 1.07 4.51 -1.71
N ASP A 89 2.38 4.39 -1.89
CA ASP A 89 3.24 5.46 -2.41
C ASP A 89 2.91 5.76 -3.88
N ILE A 90 2.61 4.72 -4.67
CA ILE A 90 2.17 4.84 -6.06
C ILE A 90 0.81 5.55 -6.14
N ILE A 91 -0.14 5.15 -5.29
CA ILE A 91 -1.47 5.79 -5.22
C ILE A 91 -1.34 7.27 -4.81
N LYS A 92 -0.52 7.59 -3.80
CA LYS A 92 -0.27 8.97 -3.38
C LYS A 92 0.40 9.79 -4.48
N ARG A 93 1.37 9.21 -5.19
CA ARG A 93 2.04 9.85 -6.33
C ARG A 93 1.05 10.13 -7.45
N ALA A 94 0.15 9.20 -7.75
CA ALA A 94 -0.90 9.37 -8.75
C ALA A 94 -1.90 10.47 -8.36
N ILE A 95 -2.37 10.48 -7.10
CA ILE A 95 -3.28 11.52 -6.60
C ILE A 95 -2.62 12.90 -6.65
N ASN A 96 -1.37 13.00 -6.21
CA ASN A 96 -0.62 14.26 -6.23
C ASN A 96 -0.32 14.74 -7.64
N PHE A 97 -0.01 13.83 -8.57
CA PHE A 97 0.17 14.15 -9.98
C PHE A 97 -1.10 14.77 -10.57
N ASN A 98 -2.26 14.17 -10.28
CA ASN A 98 -3.54 14.68 -10.76
C ASN A 98 -3.89 16.04 -10.13
N LYS A 99 -3.70 16.19 -8.81
CA LYS A 99 -3.97 17.44 -8.08
C LYS A 99 -3.02 18.60 -8.43
N LYS A 100 -1.75 18.32 -8.74
CA LYS A 100 -0.73 19.34 -9.05
C LYS A 100 -0.61 19.66 -10.56
N GLY A 101 -1.63 19.34 -11.34
CA GLY A 101 -1.68 19.69 -12.77
C GLY A 101 -0.69 18.92 -13.64
N LYS A 102 -0.54 17.61 -13.40
CA LYS A 102 0.32 16.69 -14.16
C LYS A 102 1.83 16.96 -14.03
N LYS A 103 2.27 17.51 -12.91
CA LYS A 103 3.70 17.68 -12.58
C LYS A 103 4.12 16.69 -11.50
N ILE A 104 5.18 15.92 -11.75
CA ILE A 104 5.83 15.06 -10.76
C ILE A 104 7.06 15.81 -10.24
N TYR A 105 7.05 16.17 -8.95
CA TYR A 105 8.24 16.70 -8.28
C TYR A 105 9.07 15.52 -7.82
N ILE A 106 10.10 15.19 -8.59
CA ILE A 106 11.17 14.31 -8.15
C ILE A 106 12.12 15.21 -7.38
N TYR A 107 12.22 15.03 -6.07
CA TYR A 107 13.39 15.52 -5.35
C TYR A 107 14.55 14.69 -5.85
N THR A 108 15.33 15.23 -6.79
CA THR A 108 16.69 14.74 -7.02
C THR A 108 17.33 14.78 -5.64
N LYS A 109 17.66 13.61 -5.06
CA LYS A 109 18.62 13.61 -3.97
C LYS A 109 19.85 14.25 -4.59
N GLU A 110 20.15 15.48 -4.19
CA GLU A 110 21.50 15.99 -4.37
C GLU A 110 22.38 14.88 -3.81
N GLU A 111 23.10 14.21 -4.69
CA GLU A 111 24.24 13.42 -4.28
C GLU A 111 25.08 14.42 -3.50
N GLU A 112 25.05 14.33 -2.16
CA GLU A 112 26.14 14.85 -1.37
C GLU A 112 27.39 14.17 -1.93
N LYS A 113 28.05 14.87 -2.86
CA LYS A 113 29.45 14.71 -3.17
C LYS A 113 30.21 15.03 -1.88
N ASN A 114 30.16 14.10 -0.95
CA ASN A 114 31.07 14.08 0.18
C ASN A 114 32.41 13.61 -0.37
N GLY A 115 33.30 14.59 -0.55
CA GLY A 115 34.77 14.54 -0.41
C GLY A 115 35.51 13.37 -1.02
#